data_AF-A0A7D6GJW0-F1
#
_entry.id   AF-A0A7D6GJW0-F1
#
_cell.length_a   1.000
_cell.length_b   1.000
_cell.length_c   1.000
_cell.angle_alpha   90.00
_cell.angle_beta   90.00
_cell.angle_gamma   90.00
#
_symmetry.space_group_name_H-M   'P 1'
#
loop_
_entity.id
_entity.type
_entity.pdbx_description
1 polymer ?
#
loop_
_entity_poly.entity_id
_entity_poly.type
_entity_poly.pdbx_seq_one_letter_code
_entity_poly.pdbx_strand_id
1 'polypeptide(L)'
;MTDRPPSPSLPTATPVIADTGSEDRVLATTAQLTDSIETALGCRLDEPELEDLLLELDRRDYVNWVTISRGGDHVWDLSESPDRIGEAIAAAAVDRIRSWLDADE
;
A
#
# COMPACT_ATOMS: atom_id res chain seq x y z
N MET A 1 1.71 -32.41 -58.18
CA MET A 1 2.03 -32.94 -56.85
C MET A 1 2.82 -31.88 -56.11
N THR A 2 2.17 -31.19 -55.18
CA THR A 2 2.85 -30.28 -54.25
C THR A 2 2.17 -30.48 -52.90
N ASP A 3 2.87 -31.19 -52.03
CA ASP A 3 2.47 -31.51 -50.66
C ASP A 3 2.43 -30.22 -49.82
N ARG A 4 1.28 -29.92 -49.23
CA ARG A 4 1.10 -28.79 -48.32
C ARG A 4 1.43 -29.27 -46.91
N PRO A 5 2.30 -28.57 -46.15
CA PRO A 5 2.60 -28.99 -44.78
C PRO A 5 1.38 -28.76 -43.87
N PRO A 6 1.16 -29.60 -42.84
CA PRO A 6 0.04 -29.45 -41.92
C PRO A 6 0.20 -28.18 -41.09
N SER A 7 -0.91 -27.47 -40.86
CA SER A 7 -0.95 -26.29 -39.99
C SER A 7 -0.72 -26.70 -38.52
N PRO A 8 0.11 -25.96 -37.76
CA PRO A 8 0.31 -26.25 -36.34
C PRO A 8 -0.99 -25.99 -35.57
N SER A 9 -1.40 -26.98 -34.75
CA SER A 9 -2.51 -26.84 -33.81
C SER A 9 -2.19 -25.76 -32.79
N LEU A 10 -3.06 -24.75 -32.68
CA LEU A 10 -2.99 -23.74 -31.63
C LEU A 10 -3.20 -24.42 -30.27
N PRO A 11 -2.35 -24.18 -29.25
CA PRO A 11 -2.60 -24.69 -27.91
C PRO A 11 -3.88 -24.06 -27.35
N THR A 12 -4.85 -24.91 -27.04
CA THR A 12 -6.05 -24.60 -26.27
C THR A 12 -5.67 -24.41 -24.80
N ALA A 13 -5.49 -23.15 -24.40
CA ALA A 13 -5.78 -22.60 -23.08
C ALA A 13 -5.14 -21.21 -23.02
N THR A 14 -5.94 -20.17 -23.24
CA THR A 14 -5.59 -18.86 -22.69
C THR A 14 -5.55 -19.03 -21.17
N PRO A 15 -4.47 -18.63 -20.48
CA PRO A 15 -4.48 -18.62 -19.03
C PRO A 15 -5.59 -17.66 -18.62
N VAL A 16 -6.60 -18.18 -17.92
CA VAL A 16 -7.51 -17.33 -17.17
C VAL A 16 -6.63 -16.72 -16.08
N ILE A 17 -6.25 -15.46 -16.26
CA ILE A 17 -5.79 -14.65 -15.14
C ILE A 17 -7.03 -14.54 -14.26
N ALA A 18 -7.05 -15.30 -13.17
CA ALA A 18 -8.07 -15.17 -12.15
C ALA A 18 -7.92 -13.76 -11.57
N ASP A 19 -8.71 -12.83 -12.08
CA ASP A 19 -8.94 -11.54 -11.45
C ASP A 19 -9.88 -11.79 -10.27
N THR A 20 -9.32 -12.30 -9.17
CA THR A 20 -10.09 -12.77 -8.00
C THR A 20 -9.60 -12.13 -6.71
N GLY A 21 -9.31 -10.82 -6.70
CA GLY A 21 -9.07 -10.17 -5.41
C GLY A 21 -8.61 -8.71 -5.38
N SER A 22 -8.67 -7.96 -6.48
CA SER A 22 -7.99 -6.65 -6.56
C SER A 22 -8.89 -5.42 -6.47
N GLU A 23 -10.22 -5.57 -6.45
CA GLU A 23 -11.13 -4.41 -6.56
C GLU A 23 -11.18 -3.53 -5.30
N ASP A 24 -10.82 -4.06 -4.12
CA ASP A 24 -10.83 -3.32 -2.83
C ASP A 24 -9.43 -3.02 -2.26
N ARG A 25 -8.35 -3.42 -2.95
CA ARG A 25 -6.99 -3.20 -2.44
C ARG A 25 -6.45 -1.84 -2.87
N VAL A 26 -6.09 -1.00 -1.90
CA VAL A 26 -5.45 0.29 -2.13
C VAL A 26 -3.95 0.09 -2.09
N LEU A 27 -3.36 -0.22 -3.24
CA LEU A 27 -1.91 -0.43 -3.37
C LEU A 27 -1.19 0.83 -3.84
N ALA A 28 -0.06 1.15 -3.21
CA ALA A 28 0.79 2.27 -3.61
C ALA A 28 2.28 1.97 -3.37
N THR A 29 3.16 2.53 -4.20
CA THR A 29 4.61 2.53 -3.93
C THR A 29 5.01 3.67 -3.01
N THR A 30 6.21 3.59 -2.39
CA THR A 30 6.77 4.72 -1.63
C THR A 30 6.77 6.02 -2.45
N ALA A 31 7.27 5.98 -3.69
CA ALA A 31 7.26 7.14 -4.59
C ALA A 31 5.86 7.70 -4.87
N GLN A 32 4.85 6.84 -5.08
CA GLN A 32 3.47 7.27 -5.28
C GLN A 32 2.89 7.95 -4.02
N LEU A 33 3.26 7.47 -2.83
CA LEU A 33 2.86 8.07 -1.57
C LEU A 33 3.56 9.41 -1.35
N THR A 34 4.86 9.50 -1.63
CA THR A 34 5.62 10.76 -1.62
C THR A 34 4.91 11.81 -2.46
N ASP A 35 4.68 11.52 -3.75
CA ASP A 35 4.02 12.45 -4.68
C ASP A 35 2.61 12.86 -4.20
N SER A 36 1.83 11.90 -3.70
CA SER A 36 0.47 12.14 -3.22
C SER A 36 0.45 13.04 -1.98
N ILE A 37 1.35 12.80 -1.01
CA ILE A 37 1.43 13.58 0.22
C ILE A 37 1.99 14.97 -0.06
N GLU A 38 3.04 15.09 -0.88
CA GLU A 38 3.59 16.38 -1.32
C GLU A 38 2.51 17.23 -2.00
N THR A 39 1.71 16.62 -2.87
CA THR A 39 0.59 17.28 -3.55
C THR A 39 -0.50 17.73 -2.57
N ALA A 40 -0.86 16.88 -1.60
CA ALA A 40 -1.91 17.18 -0.64
C ALA A 40 -1.51 18.26 0.38
N LEU A 41 -0.25 18.27 0.81
CA LEU A 41 0.25 19.15 1.88
C LEU A 41 1.04 20.35 1.36
N GLY A 42 1.40 20.39 0.07
CA GLY A 42 2.23 21.44 -0.51
C GLY A 42 3.65 21.48 0.05
N CYS A 43 4.17 20.34 0.53
CA CYS A 43 5.50 20.21 1.10
C CYS A 43 6.42 19.38 0.20
N ARG A 44 7.69 19.27 0.60
CA ARG A 44 8.65 18.31 0.03
C ARG A 44 9.03 17.28 1.07
N LEU A 45 9.05 16.02 0.67
CA LEU A 45 9.45 14.90 1.51
C LEU A 45 10.74 14.29 0.97
N ASP A 46 11.58 13.82 1.88
CA ASP A 46 12.68 12.94 1.51
C ASP A 46 12.14 11.51 1.42
N GLU A 47 12.16 10.92 0.23
CA GLU A 47 11.56 9.61 -0.02
C GLU A 47 12.15 8.49 0.86
N PRO A 48 13.49 8.41 1.08
CA PRO A 48 14.07 7.45 2.03
C PRO A 48 13.58 7.63 3.46
N GLU A 49 13.42 8.86 3.94
CA GLU A 49 12.88 9.12 5.28
C GLU A 49 11.42 8.69 5.39
N LEU A 50 10.62 8.90 4.34
CA LEU A 50 9.25 8.41 4.28
C LEU A 50 9.21 6.88 4.27
N GLU A 51 10.11 6.23 3.52
CA GLU A 51 10.20 4.77 3.48
C GLU A 51 10.53 4.19 4.86
N ASP A 52 11.52 4.77 5.55
CA ASP A 52 11.87 4.37 6.92
C ASP A 52 10.66 4.52 7.87
N LEU A 53 9.89 5.61 7.74
CA LEU A 53 8.66 5.80 8.49
C LEU A 53 7.61 4.72 8.18
N LEU A 54 7.39 4.40 6.90
CA LEU A 54 6.43 3.37 6.48
C LEU A 54 6.83 1.98 7.01
N LEU A 55 8.12 1.66 7.04
CA LEU A 55 8.63 0.43 7.65
C LEU A 55 8.37 0.38 9.16
N GLU A 56 8.53 1.49 9.88
CA GLU A 56 8.19 1.53 11.31
C GLU A 56 6.67 1.42 11.56
N LEU A 57 5.85 2.00 10.68
CA LEU A 57 4.40 1.87 10.73
C LEU A 57 3.94 0.44 10.44
N ASP A 58 4.60 -0.26 9.51
CA ASP A 58 4.37 -1.68 9.21
C ASP A 58 4.67 -2.58 10.41
N ARG A 59 5.78 -2.33 11.11
CA ARG A 59 6.12 -3.05 12.36
C ARG A 59 5.09 -2.89 13.46
N ARG A 60 4.26 -1.85 13.38
CA ARG A 60 3.17 -1.55 14.31
C ARG A 60 1.80 -1.89 13.74
N ASP A 61 1.75 -2.56 12.58
CA ASP A 61 0.55 -3.03 11.91
C ASP A 61 -0.37 -1.88 11.43
N TYR A 62 0.17 -0.68 11.18
CA TYR A 62 -0.61 0.47 10.69
C TYR A 62 -0.71 0.55 9.16
N VAL A 63 0.34 0.12 8.47
CA VAL A 63 0.39 -0.07 7.02
C VAL A 63 0.89 -1.49 6.77
N ASN A 64 0.68 -2.04 5.58
CA ASN A 64 1.13 -3.39 5.28
C ASN A 64 2.10 -3.37 4.09
N TRP A 65 3.35 -3.72 4.32
CA TRP A 65 4.26 -4.01 3.23
C TRP A 65 3.87 -5.34 2.55
N VAL A 66 3.70 -5.31 1.22
CA VAL A 66 3.25 -6.47 0.45
C VAL A 66 4.40 -7.13 -0.30
N THR A 67 5.19 -6.33 -1.02
CA THR A 67 6.23 -6.83 -1.92
C THR A 67 7.14 -5.69 -2.40
N ILE A 68 8.14 -6.03 -3.20
CA ILE A 68 8.94 -5.08 -3.97
C ILE A 68 8.51 -5.15 -5.44
N SER A 69 8.33 -3.98 -6.07
CA SER A 69 7.98 -3.82 -7.47
C SER A 69 9.11 -4.37 -8.37
N ARG A 70 8.82 -4.58 -9.66
CA ARG A 70 9.89 -4.93 -10.62
C ARG A 70 10.94 -3.83 -10.78
N GLY A 71 10.59 -2.58 -10.46
CA GLY A 71 11.48 -1.43 -10.47
C GLY A 71 12.34 -1.30 -9.22
N GLY A 72 12.05 -2.08 -8.17
CA GLY A 72 12.77 -2.04 -6.90
C GLY A 72 12.06 -1.25 -5.79
N ASP A 73 10.84 -0.75 -6.02
CA ASP A 73 10.11 0.06 -5.04
C ASP A 73 9.31 -0.80 -4.05
N HIS A 74 9.26 -0.42 -2.78
CA HIS A 74 8.34 -1.05 -1.83
C HIS A 74 6.89 -0.76 -2.23
N VAL A 75 6.04 -1.80 -2.17
CA VAL A 75 4.60 -1.73 -2.43
C VAL A 75 3.85 -1.96 -1.12
N TRP A 76 2.95 -1.03 -0.81
CA TRP A 76 2.18 -0.96 0.43
C TRP A 76 0.70 -1.23 0.13
N ASP A 77 0.03 -2.01 0.98
CA ASP A 77 -1.42 -2.15 1.02
C ASP A 77 -1.98 -1.27 2.14
N LEU A 78 -2.75 -0.28 1.73
CA LEU A 78 -3.30 0.78 2.56
C LEU A 78 -4.81 0.64 2.78
N SER A 79 -5.44 -0.47 2.37
CA SER A 79 -6.91 -0.61 2.48
C SER A 79 -7.42 -0.41 3.90
N GLU A 80 -6.73 -0.96 4.89
CA GLU A 80 -7.11 -0.87 6.31
C GLU A 80 -6.39 0.28 7.05
N SER A 81 -5.44 0.96 6.39
CA SER A 81 -4.58 1.95 7.03
C SER A 81 -5.33 3.17 7.56
N PRO A 82 -6.32 3.75 6.85
CA PRO A 82 -7.10 4.88 7.37
C PRO A 82 -7.76 4.57 8.72
N ASP A 83 -8.37 3.38 8.86
CA ASP A 83 -9.07 2.98 10.08
C ASP A 83 -8.07 2.73 11.21
N ARG A 84 -6.98 1.99 10.94
CA ARG A 84 -5.96 1.66 11.95
C ARG A 84 -5.23 2.89 12.47
N ILE A 85 -4.85 3.81 11.58
CA ILE A 85 -4.21 5.07 11.95
C ILE A 85 -5.20 5.98 12.68
N GLY A 86 -6.45 6.04 12.21
CA GLY A 86 -7.51 6.82 12.84
C GLY A 86 -7.77 6.39 14.28
N GLU A 87 -7.89 5.09 14.53
CA GLU A 87 -8.08 4.53 15.87
C GLU A 87 -6.89 4.87 16.80
N ALA A 88 -5.65 4.74 16.30
CA ALA A 88 -4.47 5.08 17.08
C ALA A 88 -4.41 6.56 17.48
N ILE A 89 -4.76 7.46 16.54
CA ILE A 89 -4.85 8.90 16.82
C ILE A 89 -5.96 9.19 17.84
N ALA A 90 -7.13 8.56 17.68
CA ALA A 90 -8.25 8.72 18.60
C ALA A 90 -7.90 8.28 20.02
N ALA A 91 -7.25 7.11 20.17
CA ALA A 91 -6.77 6.61 21.44
C ALA A 91 -5.78 7.58 22.10
N ALA A 92 -4.78 8.05 21.35
CA ALA A 92 -3.79 9.01 21.86
C ALA A 92 -4.43 10.34 22.30
N ALA A 93 -5.44 10.82 21.55
CA ALA A 93 -6.17 12.03 21.90
C ALA A 93 -7.00 11.85 23.18
N VAL A 94 -7.69 10.73 23.33
CA VAL A 94 -8.45 10.39 24.54
C VAL A 94 -7.54 10.30 25.76
N ASP A 95 -6.42 9.61 25.65
CA ASP A 95 -5.44 9.49 26.73
C ASP A 95 -4.87 10.86 27.11
N ARG A 96 -4.61 11.72 26.13
CA ARG A 96 -4.14 13.09 26.39
C ARG A 96 -5.18 13.93 27.14
N ILE A 97 -6.46 13.80 26.79
CA ILE A 97 -7.57 14.50 27.46
C ILE A 97 -7.75 13.99 28.89
N ARG A 98 -7.73 12.67 29.10
CA ARG A 98 -7.80 12.08 30.44
C ARG A 98 -6.67 12.58 31.33
N SER A 99 -5.43 12.52 30.83
CA SER A 99 -4.27 13.04 31.55
C SER A 99 -4.36 14.53 31.88
N TRP A 100 -5.09 15.31 31.08
CA TRP A 100 -5.32 16.73 31.38
C TRP A 100 -6.35 16.92 32.49
N LEU A 101 -7.47 16.19 32.43
CA LEU A 101 -8.51 16.23 33.47
C LEU A 101 -7.99 15.76 34.82
N ASP A 102 -7.20 14.70 34.85
CA ASP A 102 -6.62 14.15 36.07
C ASP A 102 -5.56 15.07 36.71
N ALA A 103 -5.02 16.03 35.94
CA ALA A 103 -4.02 16.99 36.45
C ALA A 103 -4.66 18.22 37.13
N ASP A 104 -5.98 18.41 36.95
CA ASP A 104 -6.75 19.51 37.53
C ASP A 104 -7.51 19.11 38.83
N GLU A 105 -7.44 17.85 39.27
CA GLU A 105 -7.88 17.34 40.59
C GLU A 105 -6.75 17.34 41.64
#